data_AF-A0A329R710-F1
#
_entry.id   AF-A0A329R710-F1
#
_cell.length_a   1.000
_cell.length_b   1.000
_cell.length_c   1.000
_cell.angle_alpha   90.00
_cell.angle_beta   90.00
_cell.angle_gamma   90.00
#
_symmetry.space_group_name_H-M   'P 1'
#
loop_
_entity.id
_entity.type
_entity.pdbx_description
1 polymer ?
#
loop_
_entity_poly.entity_id
_entity_poly.type
_entity_poly.pdbx_seq_one_letter_code
_entity_poly.pdbx_strand_id
1 'polypeptide(L)'
;GRRLTDATCFSTYAEFKKELRQAFEPKNEFRSRAEFLDLQQGKHDVHVFAQRARYLVANIVTNPIDEATKVVTFMKGLRDGPVKTYLFREYPSTLEAAITLSMQEKFSLRQAKLHTNVPRMERPVMRTGGPEPMDFSNATAAGHQQRDNSSMRCFRCGYTGHFAR
;
A
#
# COMPACT_ATOMS: atom_id res chain seq x y z
N GLY A 1 -27.96 -42.84 1.34
CA GLY A 1 -27.30 -42.37 2.57
C GLY A 1 -27.77 -43.21 3.73
N ARG A 2 -26.90 -43.49 4.71
CA ARG A 2 -27.28 -44.22 5.92
C ARG A 2 -28.13 -43.32 6.84
N ARG A 3 -29.12 -43.90 7.53
CA ARG A 3 -29.94 -43.16 8.50
C ARG A 3 -29.21 -43.11 9.84
N LEU A 4 -28.98 -41.90 10.34
CA LEU A 4 -28.34 -41.68 11.66
C LEU A 4 -29.14 -42.29 12.83
N THR A 5 -30.40 -42.65 12.61
CA THR A 5 -31.26 -43.30 13.62
C THR A 5 -30.96 -44.80 13.80
N ASP A 6 -30.13 -45.40 12.94
CA ASP A 6 -29.73 -46.80 13.07
C ASP A 6 -28.54 -46.93 14.02
N ALA A 7 -28.69 -47.73 15.09
CA ALA A 7 -27.66 -47.95 16.10
C ALA A 7 -26.36 -48.56 15.54
N THR A 8 -26.43 -49.17 14.34
CA THR A 8 -25.28 -49.79 13.65
C THR A 8 -24.76 -48.96 12.47
N CYS A 9 -25.27 -47.73 12.30
CA CYS A 9 -24.93 -46.86 11.17
C CYS A 9 -23.41 -46.63 11.01
N PHE A 10 -22.68 -46.53 12.12
CA PHE A 10 -21.23 -46.44 12.17
C PHE A 10 -20.71 -47.39 13.25
N SER A 11 -19.69 -48.19 12.94
CA SER A 11 -19.18 -49.17 13.92
C SER A 11 -18.38 -48.52 15.04
N THR A 12 -17.73 -47.37 14.76
CA THR A 12 -16.97 -46.59 15.76
C THR A 12 -17.11 -45.08 15.53
N TYR A 13 -16.86 -44.30 16.59
CA TYR A 13 -16.80 -42.83 16.49
C TYR A 13 -15.68 -42.35 15.55
N ALA A 14 -14.59 -43.12 15.43
CA ALA A 14 -13.50 -42.81 14.50
C ALA A 14 -13.95 -42.93 13.04
N GLU A 15 -14.69 -43.98 12.68
CA GLU A 15 -15.26 -44.15 11.34
C GLU A 15 -16.26 -43.07 11.00
N PHE A 16 -17.14 -42.71 11.95
CA PHE A 16 -18.06 -41.59 11.77
C PHE A 16 -17.33 -40.28 11.44
N LYS A 17 -16.32 -39.91 12.23
CA LYS A 17 -15.51 -38.71 11.97
C LYS A 17 -14.80 -38.76 10.62
N LYS A 18 -14.29 -39.93 10.23
CA LYS A 18 -13.60 -40.12 8.94
C LYS A 18 -14.56 -39.91 7.78
N GLU A 19 -15.74 -40.53 7.81
CA GLU A 19 -16.74 -40.36 6.75
C GLU A 19 -17.29 -38.94 6.70
N LEU A 20 -17.51 -38.31 7.85
CA LEU A 20 -17.95 -36.93 7.90
C LEU A 20 -16.91 -36.00 7.26
N ARG A 21 -15.63 -36.17 7.58
CA ARG A 21 -14.55 -35.45 6.87
C ARG A 21 -14.59 -35.74 5.37
N GLN A 22 -14.59 -37.00 4.96
CA GLN A 22 -14.58 -37.37 3.54
C GLN A 22 -15.78 -36.83 2.74
N ALA A 23 -16.94 -36.66 3.38
CA ALA A 23 -18.14 -36.11 2.75
C ALA A 23 -18.11 -34.59 2.58
N PHE A 24 -17.56 -33.87 3.56
CA PHE A 24 -17.61 -32.41 3.64
C PHE A 24 -16.27 -31.71 3.34
N GLU A 25 -15.18 -32.45 3.25
CA GLU A 25 -13.85 -31.91 2.96
C GLU A 25 -13.79 -31.37 1.51
N PRO A 26 -13.17 -30.20 1.29
CA PRO A 26 -13.06 -29.61 -0.04
C PRO A 26 -12.33 -30.55 -1.00
N LYS A 27 -13.05 -31.12 -1.96
CA LYS A 27 -12.48 -32.11 -2.92
C LYS A 27 -11.44 -31.53 -3.87
N ASN A 28 -11.33 -30.21 -3.95
CA ASN A 28 -10.54 -29.48 -4.95
C ASN A 28 -9.35 -28.73 -4.32
N GLU A 29 -8.66 -29.33 -3.33
CA GLU A 29 -7.53 -28.67 -2.66
C GLU A 29 -6.41 -28.32 -3.63
N PHE A 30 -6.07 -29.23 -4.55
CA PHE A 30 -5.00 -29.00 -5.53
C PHE A 30 -5.30 -27.78 -6.41
N ARG A 31 -6.55 -27.68 -6.88
CA ARG A 31 -7.03 -26.54 -7.65
C ARG A 31 -7.01 -25.25 -6.82
N SER A 32 -7.47 -25.30 -5.58
CA SER A 32 -7.48 -24.14 -4.68
C SER A 32 -6.06 -23.64 -4.39
N ARG A 33 -5.10 -24.57 -4.23
CA ARG A 33 -3.68 -24.24 -4.08
C ARG A 33 -3.13 -23.56 -5.34
N ALA A 34 -3.37 -24.13 -6.52
CA ALA A 34 -2.92 -23.53 -7.77
C ALA A 34 -3.50 -22.12 -7.96
N GLU A 35 -4.83 -21.97 -7.78
CA GLU A 35 -5.49 -20.67 -7.88
C GLU A 35 -5.02 -19.65 -6.84
N PHE A 36 -4.63 -20.11 -5.64
CA PHE A 36 -4.05 -19.24 -4.63
C PHE A 36 -2.65 -18.77 -5.04
N LEU A 37 -1.79 -19.67 -5.52
CA LEU A 37 -0.43 -19.30 -5.92
C LEU A 37 -0.40 -18.35 -7.13
N ASP A 38 -1.41 -18.46 -8.01
CA ASP A 38 -1.63 -17.55 -9.15
C ASP A 38 -2.54 -16.35 -8.81
N LEU A 39 -2.83 -16.11 -7.53
CA LEU A 39 -3.78 -15.09 -7.09
C LEU A 39 -3.31 -13.69 -7.54
N GLN A 40 -4.21 -12.97 -8.22
CA GLN A 40 -4.01 -11.59 -8.66
C GLN A 40 -5.26 -10.76 -8.37
N GLN A 41 -5.06 -9.55 -7.86
CA GLN A 41 -6.14 -8.59 -7.59
C GLN A 41 -6.83 -8.19 -8.90
N GLY A 42 -6.06 -8.00 -9.97
CA GLY A 42 -6.59 -7.58 -11.26
C GLY A 42 -7.43 -6.32 -11.10
N LYS A 43 -8.68 -6.32 -11.62
CA LYS A 43 -9.62 -5.20 -11.52
C LYS A 43 -10.42 -5.14 -10.21
N HIS A 44 -10.32 -6.15 -9.35
CA HIS A 44 -11.15 -6.28 -8.17
C HIS A 44 -10.76 -5.29 -7.06
N ASP A 45 -11.76 -4.88 -6.28
CA ASP A 45 -11.53 -4.16 -5.04
C ASP A 45 -10.77 -5.04 -4.03
N VAL A 46 -9.95 -4.41 -3.17
CA VAL A 46 -9.12 -5.10 -2.16
C VAL A 46 -9.95 -6.03 -1.28
N HIS A 47 -11.21 -5.69 -0.99
CA HIS A 47 -12.09 -6.51 -0.18
C HIS A 47 -12.45 -7.83 -0.86
N VAL A 48 -12.83 -7.77 -2.13
CA VAL A 48 -13.16 -8.98 -2.93
C VAL A 48 -11.92 -9.85 -3.10
N PHE A 49 -10.76 -9.22 -3.35
CA PHE A 49 -9.47 -9.91 -3.43
C PHE A 49 -9.10 -10.63 -2.13
N ALA A 50 -9.21 -9.95 -0.98
CA ALA A 50 -8.93 -10.54 0.32
C ALA A 50 -9.87 -11.71 0.65
N GLN A 51 -11.16 -11.58 0.35
CA GLN A 51 -12.11 -12.66 0.57
C GLN A 51 -11.79 -13.88 -0.31
N ARG A 52 -11.37 -13.66 -1.55
CA ARG A 52 -10.91 -14.74 -2.44
C ARG A 52 -9.67 -15.43 -1.88
N ALA A 53 -8.70 -14.68 -1.36
CA ALA A 53 -7.51 -15.23 -0.71
C ALA A 53 -7.90 -16.15 0.46
N ARG A 54 -8.76 -15.68 1.36
CA ARG A 54 -9.26 -16.47 2.51
C ARG A 54 -9.97 -17.74 2.07
N TYR A 55 -10.86 -17.62 1.09
CA TYR A 55 -11.61 -18.76 0.56
C TYR A 55 -10.69 -19.84 0.01
N LEU A 56 -9.70 -19.46 -0.81
CA LEU A 56 -8.77 -20.40 -1.40
C LEU A 56 -7.89 -21.09 -0.35
N VAL A 57 -7.42 -20.35 0.66
CA VAL A 57 -6.63 -20.93 1.76
C VAL A 57 -7.49 -21.86 2.63
N ALA A 58 -8.74 -21.50 2.92
CA ALA A 58 -9.65 -22.32 3.72
C ALA A 58 -10.00 -23.66 3.04
N ASN A 59 -9.91 -23.73 1.71
CA ASN A 59 -10.12 -24.97 0.96
C ASN A 59 -8.91 -25.91 0.98
N ILE A 60 -7.78 -25.53 1.59
CA ILE A 60 -6.55 -26.34 1.64
C ILE A 60 -6.36 -26.81 3.07
N VAL A 61 -6.91 -27.99 3.40
CA VAL A 61 -7.01 -28.49 4.77
C VAL A 61 -5.89 -29.50 5.06
N THR A 62 -5.60 -30.42 4.14
CA THR A 62 -4.69 -31.55 4.43
C THR A 62 -3.23 -31.15 4.59
N ASN A 63 -2.74 -30.24 3.75
CA ASN A 63 -1.35 -29.77 3.72
C ASN A 63 -1.35 -28.24 3.61
N PRO A 64 -1.61 -27.51 4.70
CA PRO A 64 -1.76 -26.06 4.63
C PRO A 64 -0.48 -25.40 4.10
N ILE A 65 -0.65 -24.35 3.32
CA ILE A 65 0.47 -23.50 2.87
C ILE A 65 1.07 -22.81 4.12
N ASP A 66 2.38 -22.61 4.16
CA ASP A 66 3.02 -21.84 5.23
C ASP A 66 2.63 -20.36 5.18
N GLU A 67 2.66 -19.68 6.32
CA GLU A 67 2.24 -18.27 6.40
C GLU A 67 3.09 -17.34 5.54
N ALA A 68 4.40 -17.59 5.44
CA ALA A 68 5.29 -16.74 4.64
C ALA A 68 4.90 -16.79 3.16
N THR A 69 4.67 -17.98 2.62
CA THR A 69 4.16 -18.15 1.25
C THR A 69 2.80 -17.50 1.08
N LYS A 70 1.87 -17.64 2.04
CA LYS A 70 0.57 -16.96 1.95
C LYS A 70 0.69 -15.45 1.88
N VAL A 71 1.51 -14.86 2.75
CA VAL A 71 1.76 -13.43 2.79
C VAL A 71 2.39 -12.95 1.49
N VAL A 72 3.47 -13.60 1.04
CA VAL A 72 4.18 -13.22 -0.18
C VAL A 72 3.28 -13.31 -1.40
N THR A 73 2.50 -14.40 -1.53
CA THR A 73 1.54 -14.57 -2.62
C THR A 73 0.47 -13.49 -2.60
N PHE A 74 -0.10 -13.18 -1.44
CA PHE A 74 -1.09 -12.11 -1.29
C PHE A 74 -0.50 -10.74 -1.66
N MET A 75 0.67 -10.39 -1.12
CA MET A 75 1.35 -9.13 -1.39
C MET A 75 1.76 -8.97 -2.85
N LYS A 76 2.28 -10.04 -3.47
CA LYS A 76 2.63 -10.08 -4.89
C LYS A 76 1.40 -9.91 -5.78
N GLY A 77 0.28 -10.54 -5.39
CA GLY A 77 -0.99 -10.50 -6.11
C GLY A 77 -1.71 -9.16 -6.03
N LEU A 78 -1.38 -8.29 -5.09
CA LEU A 78 -1.95 -6.94 -5.04
C LEU A 78 -1.55 -6.13 -6.27
N ARG A 79 -2.47 -5.27 -6.72
CA ARG A 79 -2.18 -4.26 -7.75
C ARG A 79 -1.20 -3.25 -7.18
N ASP A 80 -0.30 -2.77 -8.03
CA ASP A 80 0.61 -1.69 -7.66
C ASP A 80 -0.17 -0.43 -7.24
N GLY A 81 0.27 0.17 -6.14
CA GLY A 81 -0.42 1.29 -5.50
C GLY A 81 -0.11 1.36 -4.01
N PRO A 82 -0.71 2.34 -3.30
CA PRO A 82 -0.32 2.64 -1.92
C PRO A 82 -0.53 1.48 -0.94
N VAL A 83 -1.61 0.69 -1.13
CA VAL A 83 -1.87 -0.51 -0.31
C VAL A 83 -0.72 -1.52 -0.39
N LYS A 84 -0.27 -1.82 -1.61
CA LYS A 84 0.86 -2.75 -1.83
C LYS A 84 2.15 -2.16 -1.27
N THR A 85 2.43 -0.90 -1.57
CA THR A 85 3.63 -0.21 -1.06
C THR A 85 3.67 -0.18 0.47
N TYR A 86 2.54 0.03 1.13
CA TYR A 86 2.44 0.03 2.58
C TYR A 86 2.77 -1.35 3.18
N LEU A 87 2.21 -2.43 2.62
CA LEU A 87 2.50 -3.79 3.09
C LEU A 87 3.98 -4.18 2.94
N PHE A 88 4.64 -3.75 1.87
CA PHE A 88 6.09 -3.99 1.69
C PHE A 88 6.96 -3.22 2.68
N ARG A 89 6.40 -2.24 3.41
CA ARG A 89 7.09 -1.53 4.50
C ARG A 89 6.84 -2.17 5.86
N GLU A 90 5.60 -2.63 6.10
CA GLU A 90 5.20 -3.18 7.40
C GLU A 90 5.62 -4.63 7.62
N TYR A 91 5.87 -5.41 6.56
CA TYR A 91 6.27 -6.82 6.65
C TYR A 91 5.34 -7.67 7.57
N PRO A 92 4.06 -7.84 7.20
CA PRO A 92 3.13 -8.65 8.00
C PRO A 92 3.61 -10.10 8.13
N SER A 93 3.44 -10.70 9.31
CA SER A 93 3.86 -12.07 9.60
C SER A 93 2.83 -13.15 9.23
N THR A 94 1.57 -12.77 9.00
CA THR A 94 0.47 -13.69 8.67
C THR A 94 -0.43 -13.13 7.57
N LEU A 95 -1.15 -14.00 6.88
CA LEU A 95 -2.10 -13.58 5.83
C LEU A 95 -3.19 -12.64 6.38
N GLU A 96 -3.72 -12.94 7.57
CA GLU A 96 -4.77 -12.11 8.17
C GLU A 96 -4.26 -10.73 8.61
N ALA A 97 -3.01 -10.64 9.08
CA ALA A 97 -2.37 -9.35 9.32
C ALA A 97 -2.24 -8.55 8.02
N ALA A 98 -1.78 -9.18 6.94
CA ALA A 98 -1.67 -8.53 5.63
C ALA A 98 -3.03 -8.04 5.11
N ILE A 99 -4.09 -8.83 5.29
CA ILE A 99 -5.46 -8.43 4.91
C ILE A 99 -5.94 -7.25 5.76
N THR A 100 -5.75 -7.29 7.07
CA THR A 100 -6.17 -6.24 7.99
C THR A 100 -5.51 -4.91 7.64
N LEU A 101 -4.18 -4.92 7.48
CA LEU A 101 -3.40 -3.76 7.05
C LEU A 101 -3.86 -3.24 5.68
N SER A 102 -4.20 -4.15 4.75
CA SER A 102 -4.72 -3.76 3.42
C SER A 102 -6.05 -3.02 3.51
N MET A 103 -6.96 -3.47 4.40
CA MET A 103 -8.25 -2.83 4.62
C MET A 103 -8.08 -1.46 5.29
N GLN A 104 -7.21 -1.39 6.29
CA GLN A 104 -6.87 -0.15 6.98
C GLN A 104 -6.31 0.88 6.00
N GLU A 105 -5.31 0.52 5.20
CA GLU A 105 -4.71 1.44 4.25
C GLU A 105 -5.69 1.88 3.17
N LYS A 106 -6.51 0.96 2.64
CA LYS A 106 -7.59 1.31 1.71
C LYS A 106 -8.56 2.33 2.34
N PHE A 107 -8.89 2.17 3.61
CA PHE A 107 -9.75 3.10 4.33
C PHE A 107 -9.07 4.47 4.51
N SER A 108 -7.82 4.49 4.98
CA SER A 108 -6.99 5.71 5.11
C SER A 108 -6.91 6.50 3.80
N LEU A 109 -6.69 5.81 2.67
CA LEU A 109 -6.66 6.44 1.35
C LEU A 109 -8.00 7.07 0.95
N ARG A 110 -9.12 6.43 1.29
CA ARG A 110 -10.46 6.98 1.03
C ARG A 110 -10.69 8.21 1.89
N GLN A 111 -10.30 8.17 3.16
CA GLN A 111 -10.42 9.31 4.07
C GLN A 111 -9.56 10.49 3.59
N ALA A 112 -8.29 10.27 3.23
CA ALA A 112 -7.40 11.31 2.71
C ALA A 112 -7.98 12.01 1.47
N LYS A 113 -8.58 11.25 0.54
CA LYS A 113 -9.26 11.80 -0.64
C LYS A 113 -10.48 12.67 -0.32
N LEU A 114 -11.16 12.40 0.79
CA LEU A 114 -12.27 13.25 1.24
C LEU A 114 -11.74 14.57 1.80
N HIS A 115 -10.63 14.53 2.53
CA HIS A 115 -10.00 15.73 3.08
C HIS A 115 -9.33 16.62 2.02
N THR A 116 -8.98 16.11 0.84
CA THR A 116 -8.50 16.94 -0.29
C THR A 116 -9.61 17.71 -1.03
N ASN A 117 -10.88 17.32 -0.86
CA ASN A 117 -12.04 17.99 -1.47
C ASN A 117 -12.64 19.08 -0.58
N VAL A 118 -12.09 19.30 0.60
CA VAL A 118 -12.35 20.53 1.36
C VAL A 118 -11.67 21.67 0.58
N PRO A 119 -12.33 22.82 0.32
CA PRO A 119 -11.61 23.97 -0.20
C PRO A 119 -10.40 24.16 0.67
N ARG A 120 -9.20 24.05 0.07
CA ARG A 120 -7.97 24.43 0.75
C ARG A 120 -8.26 25.84 1.26
N MET A 121 -8.40 26.01 2.59
CA MET A 121 -8.41 27.35 3.15
C MET A 121 -7.18 28.00 2.54
N GLU A 122 -7.40 29.06 1.75
CA GLU A 122 -6.31 29.91 1.32
C GLU A 122 -5.51 30.16 2.58
N ARG A 123 -4.25 29.70 2.61
CA ARG A 123 -3.34 30.08 3.68
C ARG A 123 -3.53 31.58 3.80
N PRO A 124 -3.83 32.15 4.99
CA PRO A 124 -3.76 33.57 5.16
C PRO A 124 -2.41 33.95 4.59
N VAL A 125 -2.40 34.77 3.53
CA VAL A 125 -1.18 35.35 3.01
C VAL A 125 -0.71 36.26 4.14
N MET A 126 -0.01 35.70 5.12
CA MET A 126 0.71 36.45 6.09
C MET A 126 1.84 37.07 5.30
N ARG A 127 1.61 38.31 4.84
CA ARG A 127 2.66 39.17 4.30
C ARG A 127 3.60 39.54 5.43
N THR A 128 4.42 38.59 5.84
CA THR A 128 5.67 38.84 6.55
C THR A 128 6.74 38.17 5.72
N GLY A 129 7.36 38.99 4.88
CA GLY A 129 8.32 38.57 3.87
C GLY A 129 9.54 37.90 4.48
N GLY A 130 9.61 36.59 4.33
CA GLY A 130 10.79 35.77 4.55
C GLY A 130 10.70 34.52 3.68
N PRO A 131 11.76 34.13 2.95
CA PRO A 131 11.71 32.97 2.06
C PRO A 131 11.54 31.66 2.85
N GLU A 132 10.74 30.72 2.31
CA GLU A 132 10.54 29.39 2.88
C GLU A 132 11.88 28.60 2.93
N PRO A 133 12.12 27.74 3.94
CA PRO A 133 13.47 27.28 4.32
C PRO A 133 14.16 26.31 3.34
N MET A 134 13.55 25.98 2.21
CA MET A 134 14.03 24.98 1.25
C MET A 134 13.73 25.38 -0.21
N ASP A 135 13.57 26.67 -0.50
CA ASP A 135 13.47 27.15 -1.88
C ASP A 135 14.86 27.58 -2.38
N PHE A 136 15.53 26.68 -3.10
CA PHE A 136 16.85 26.95 -3.70
C PHE A 136 16.79 27.92 -4.89
N SER A 137 15.60 28.44 -5.24
CA SER A 137 15.41 29.40 -6.33
C SER A 137 15.88 30.82 -6.00
N ASN A 138 16.26 31.09 -4.74
CA ASN A 138 16.65 32.42 -4.27
C ASN A 138 18.10 32.47 -3.77
N ALA A 139 18.97 31.61 -4.29
CA ALA A 139 20.41 31.82 -4.15
C ALA A 139 20.81 33.05 -4.97
N THR A 140 20.54 34.22 -4.40
CA THR A 140 21.18 35.48 -4.79
C THR A 140 22.67 35.28 -4.53
N ALA A 141 23.39 34.80 -5.53
CA ALA A 141 24.81 35.02 -5.59
C ALA A 141 25.00 36.52 -5.42
N ALA A 142 25.75 36.91 -4.39
CA ALA A 142 26.06 38.30 -4.10
C ALA A 142 26.53 38.98 -5.39
N GLY A 143 25.72 39.86 -5.96
CA GLY A 143 26.11 40.63 -7.13
C GLY A 143 25.05 40.87 -8.19
N HIS A 144 23.84 41.29 -7.83
CA HIS A 144 23.05 42.05 -8.81
C HIS A 144 22.21 43.13 -8.14
N GLN A 145 22.89 44.17 -7.67
CA GLN A 145 22.25 45.46 -7.45
C GLN A 145 21.90 46.05 -8.82
N GLN A 146 20.62 46.36 -8.98
CA GLN A 146 20.04 47.15 -10.04
C GLN A 146 20.99 48.32 -10.39
N ARG A 147 21.46 48.34 -11.65
CA ARG A 147 22.23 49.45 -12.18
C ARG A 147 21.31 50.64 -12.41
N ASP A 148 21.14 51.43 -11.37
CA ASP A 148 20.69 52.80 -11.51
C ASP A 148 21.78 53.59 -12.26
N ASN A 149 21.32 54.38 -13.22
CA ASN A 149 22.11 55.09 -14.21
C ASN A 149 22.86 56.28 -13.58
N SER A 150 23.87 56.00 -12.75
CA SER A 150 24.80 57.02 -12.26
C SER A 150 26.23 56.64 -12.63
N SER A 151 26.76 57.41 -13.58
CA SER A 151 28.15 57.50 -14.02
C SER A 151 29.18 56.75 -13.15
N MET A 152 29.42 55.48 -13.48
CA MET A 152 30.38 54.64 -12.74
C MET A 152 31.79 55.24 -12.81
N ARG A 153 32.37 55.49 -11.63
CA ARG A 153 33.72 56.01 -11.43
C ARG A 153 34.69 54.85 -11.21
N CYS A 154 35.90 54.94 -11.74
CA CYS A 154 36.94 53.96 -11.50
C CYS A 154 37.30 53.95 -10.00
N PHE A 155 37.21 52.78 -9.35
CA PHE A 155 37.43 52.65 -7.90
C PHE A 155 38.86 53.02 -7.45
N ARG A 156 39.83 53.10 -8.35
CA ARG A 156 41.22 53.47 -8.01
C ARG A 156 41.49 54.98 -8.09
N CYS A 157 40.82 55.72 -8.99
CA CYS A 157 41.12 57.14 -9.23
C CYS A 157 39.89 58.08 -9.20
N GLY A 158 38.67 57.56 -9.14
CA GLY A 158 37.44 58.35 -9.00
C GLY A 158 36.95 59.06 -10.28
N TYR A 159 37.66 58.93 -11.41
CA TYR A 159 37.24 59.48 -12.70
C TYR A 159 36.36 58.51 -13.49
N THR A 160 35.48 59.05 -14.33
CA THR A 160 34.47 58.31 -15.11
C THR A 160 35.03 58.00 -16.51
N GLY A 161 34.60 56.90 -17.12
CA GLY A 161 34.96 56.55 -18.52
C GLY A 161 36.02 55.45 -18.72
N HIS A 162 36.53 54.83 -17.65
CA HIS A 162 37.40 53.64 -17.76
C HIS A 162 37.30 52.76 -16.52
N PHE A 163 37.73 51.50 -16.64
CA PHE A 163 37.88 50.56 -15.53
C PHE A 163 39.36 50.27 -15.29
N ALA A 164 39.75 50.10 -14.02
CA ALA A 164 41.09 49.64 -13.70
C ALA A 164 41.29 48.22 -14.26
N ARG A 165 42.39 48.01 -15.00
CA ARG A 165 42.87 46.68 -15.36
C ARG A 165 43.67 46.08 -14.22
#